data_AF-A0A2P9AVH8-F1
#
_entry.id   AF-A0A2P9AVH8-F1
#
_cell.length_a   1.000
_cell.length_b   1.000
_cell.length_c   1.000
_cell.angle_alpha   90.00
_cell.angle_beta   90.00
_cell.angle_gamma   90.00
#
_symmetry.space_group_name_H-M   'P 1'
#
loop_
_entity.id
_entity.type
_entity.pdbx_description
1 polymer ?
#
loop_
_entity_poly.entity_id
_entity_poly.type
_entity_poly.pdbx_seq_one_letter_code
_entity_poly.pdbx_strand_id
1 'polypeptide(L)' 'MLRRFNSTCLSPHDLAICERVFDQVCADEHIDSSSRDAEALAVAIVAIFRNITTKERELLDEVRSLRLSKGAEKAR' A
#
# COMPACT_ATOMS: atom_id res chain seq x y z
N MET A 1 11.02 -7.01 -9.47
CA MET A 1 9.79 -6.36 -10.00
C MET A 1 8.59 -7.10 -9.44
N LEU A 2 7.82 -6.41 -8.61
CA LEU A 2 6.74 -6.97 -7.81
C LEU A 2 5.54 -7.24 -8.73
N ARG A 3 5.31 -8.50 -9.13
CA ARG A 3 4.18 -8.88 -10.00
C ARG A 3 2.79 -8.59 -9.40
N ARG A 4 2.70 -8.15 -8.14
CA ARG A 4 1.46 -7.92 -7.40
C ARG A 4 0.58 -6.82 -7.96
N PHE A 5 1.17 -5.77 -8.51
CA PHE A 5 0.39 -4.66 -9.06
C PHE A 5 0.05 -4.85 -10.55
N ASN A 6 0.69 -5.79 -11.23
CA ASN A 6 0.48 -6.03 -12.67
C ASN A 6 -0.91 -6.59 -13.00
N SER A 7 -1.66 -7.09 -12.01
CA SER A 7 -3.07 -7.48 -12.16
C SER A 7 -4.05 -6.32 -12.01
N THR A 8 -3.57 -5.15 -11.56
CA THR A 8 -4.39 -3.96 -11.37
C THR A 8 -4.30 -3.12 -12.64
N CYS A 9 -5.45 -2.77 -13.21
CA CYS A 9 -5.56 -2.00 -14.47
C CYS A 9 -5.10 -0.53 -14.31
N LEU A 10 -3.91 -0.32 -13.75
CA LEU A 10 -3.28 0.98 -13.53
C LEU A 10 -2.30 1.28 -14.66
N SER A 11 -2.13 2.56 -14.98
CA SER A 11 -1.10 2.98 -15.92
C SER A 11 0.30 2.70 -15.32
N PRO A 12 1.34 2.47 -16.13
CA PRO A 12 2.69 2.20 -15.62
C PRO A 12 3.21 3.29 -14.67
N HIS A 13 2.78 4.53 -14.89
CA HIS A 13 3.07 5.66 -14.01
C HIS A 13 2.44 5.51 -12.62
N ASP A 14 1.15 5.17 -12.57
CA ASP A 14 0.39 4.98 -11.33
C ASP A 14 0.86 3.74 -10.56
N LEU A 15 1.25 2.71 -11.31
CA LEU A 15 1.88 1.50 -10.79
C LEU A 15 3.16 1.84 -10.00
N ALA A 16 4.02 2.68 -10.58
CA ALA A 16 5.27 3.09 -9.96
C ALA A 16 5.06 3.89 -8.68
N ILE A 17 3.97 4.67 -8.60
CA ILE A 17 3.57 5.38 -7.37
C ILE A 17 3.12 4.36 -6.31
N CYS A 18 2.26 3.41 -6.67
CA CYS A 18 1.79 2.37 -5.75
C CYS A 18 2.94 1.49 -5.24
N GLU A 19 3.88 1.11 -6.11
CA GLU A 19 5.08 0.35 -5.73
C GLU A 19 5.98 1.13 -4.77
N ARG A 20 6.24 2.42 -5.02
CA ARG A 20 7.04 3.26 -4.10
C ARG A 20 6.43 3.35 -2.71
N VAL A 21 5.12 3.62 -2.64
CA VAL A 21 4.39 3.66 -1.36
C VAL A 21 4.45 2.31 -0.65
N PHE A 22 4.25 1.23 -1.40
CA PHE A 22 4.30 -0.13 -0.87
C PHE A 22 5.67 -0.46 -0.27
N ASP A 23 6.75 -0.24 -1.04
CA ASP A 23 8.11 -0.52 -0.59
C ASP A 23 8.48 0.34 0.62
N GLN A 24 8.05 1.60 0.65
CA GLN A 24 8.31 2.50 1.77
C GLN A 24 7.59 2.04 3.05
N VAL A 25 6.32 1.66 2.96
CA VAL A 25 5.57 1.15 4.12
C VAL A 25 6.11 -0.22 4.57
N CYS A 26 6.50 -1.08 3.63
CA CYS A 26 7.17 -2.35 3.96
C CYS A 26 8.50 -2.13 4.68
N ALA A 27 9.30 -1.15 4.25
CA ALA A 27 10.55 -0.80 4.92
C ALA A 27 10.31 -0.19 6.32
N ASP A 28 9.35 0.72 6.45
CA ASP A 28 9.02 1.37 7.72
C ASP A 28 8.48 0.37 8.75
N GLU A 29 7.52 -0.47 8.36
CA GLU A 29 6.88 -1.45 9.23
C GLU A 29 7.64 -2.79 9.32
N HIS A 30 8.80 -2.91 8.65
CA HIS A 30 9.57 -4.16 8.53
C HIS A 30 8.71 -5.35 8.05
N ILE A 31 7.78 -5.09 7.14
CA ILE A 31 6.89 -6.11 6.59
C ILE A 31 7.63 -6.86 5.48
N ASP A 32 7.68 -8.19 5.61
CA ASP A 32 8.19 -9.03 4.54
C ASP A 32 7.31 -8.89 3.29
N SER A 33 7.91 -8.50 2.18
CA SER A 33 7.22 -8.28 0.90
C SER A 33 6.52 -9.53 0.36
N SER A 34 6.84 -10.72 0.86
CA SER A 34 6.21 -12.00 0.50
C SER A 34 5.13 -12.44 1.49
N SER A 35 4.92 -11.68 2.58
CA SER A 35 3.91 -11.98 3.58
C SER A 35 2.48 -11.71 3.07
N ARG A 36 1.50 -12.26 3.80
CA ARG A 36 0.07 -11.94 3.61
C ARG A 36 -0.23 -10.49 3.97
N ASP A 37 0.48 -9.91 4.94
CA ASP A 37 0.34 -8.49 5.30
C ASP A 37 0.73 -7.57 4.15
N ALA A 38 1.83 -7.89 3.47
CA ALA A 38 2.23 -7.22 2.25
C ALA A 38 1.19 -7.36 1.13
N GLU A 39 0.51 -8.50 1.01
CA GLU A 39 -0.57 -8.64 0.02
C GLU A 39 -1.74 -7.72 0.32
N ALA A 40 -2.18 -7.72 1.58
CA ALA A 40 -3.26 -6.88 2.04
C ALA A 40 -2.92 -5.39 1.88
N LEU A 41 -1.65 -5.03 2.11
CA LEU A 41 -1.14 -3.68 1.90
C LEU A 41 -1.21 -3.27 0.42
N ALA A 42 -0.75 -4.11 -0.50
CA ALA A 42 -0.81 -3.84 -1.93
C ALA A 42 -2.26 -3.63 -2.41
N VAL A 43 -3.19 -4.47 -1.94
CA VAL A 43 -4.63 -4.32 -2.26
C VAL A 43 -5.19 -3.02 -1.69
N ALA A 44 -4.84 -2.66 -0.44
CA ALA A 44 -5.30 -1.43 0.19
C ALA A 44 -4.77 -0.19 -0.54
N ILE A 45 -3.49 -0.18 -0.93
CA ILE A 45 -2.86 0.90 -1.70
C ILE A 45 -3.63 1.13 -3.00
N VAL A 46 -3.91 0.07 -3.76
CA VAL A 46 -4.65 0.19 -5.03
C VAL A 46 -6.09 0.66 -4.79
N ALA A 47 -6.75 0.18 -3.75
CA ALA A 47 -8.10 0.59 -3.41
C ALA A 47 -8.18 2.08 -3.02
N ILE A 48 -7.25 2.56 -2.20
CA ILE A 48 -7.16 3.97 -1.80
C ILE A 48 -6.81 4.84 -3.00
N PHE A 49 -5.82 4.43 -3.80
CA PHE A 49 -5.38 5.17 -4.98
C PHE A 49 -6.52 5.38 -6.00
N ARG A 50 -7.35 4.35 -6.21
CA ARG A 50 -8.50 4.43 -7.12
C ARG A 50 -9.66 5.26 -6.58
N ASN A 51 -9.78 5.40 -5.27
CA ASN A 51 -10.97 5.97 -4.63
C ASN A 51 -10.76 7.41 -4.12
N ILE A 52 -9.53 7.77 -3.73
CA ILE A 52 -9.24 9.02 -3.01
C ILE A 52 -8.25 9.92 -3.75
N THR A 53 -7.11 9.39 -4.21
CA THR A 53 -6.00 10.25 -4.66
C THR A 53 -5.03 9.57 -5.61
N THR A 54 -4.51 10.31 -6.58
CA THR A 54 -3.46 9.87 -7.51
C THR A 54 -2.06 10.28 -7.07
N LYS A 55 -1.91 10.97 -5.93
CA LYS A 55 -0.63 11.50 -5.46
C LYS A 55 0.01 10.59 -4.42
N GLU A 56 1.30 10.31 -4.62
CA GLU A 56 2.12 9.45 -3.74
C GLU A 56 2.03 9.84 -2.26
N ARG A 57 2.14 11.14 -1.96
CA ARG A 57 2.19 11.63 -0.58
C ARG A 57 0.88 11.47 0.17
N GLU A 58 -0.24 11.74 -0.49
CA GLU A 58 -1.58 11.57 0.09
C GLU A 58 -1.91 10.07 0.24
N LEU A 59 -1.52 9.26 -0.74
CA LEU A 59 -1.65 7.80 -0.67
C LEU A 59 -0.88 7.22 0.52
N LEU A 60 0.37 7.66 0.73
CA LEU A 60 1.21 7.21 1.85
C LEU A 60 0.60 7.57 3.20
N ASP A 61 0.08 8.80 3.35
CA ASP A 61 -0.55 9.26 4.58
C ASP A 61 -1.77 8.40 4.95
N GLU A 62 -2.65 8.14 3.97
CA GLU A 62 -3.83 7.31 4.23
C GLU A 62 -3.53 5.84 4.45
N VAL A 63 -2.54 5.29 3.74
CA VAL A 63 -2.11 3.91 3.97
C VAL A 63 -1.56 3.78 5.39
N ARG A 64 -0.75 4.73 5.86
CA ARG A 64 -0.26 4.75 7.24
C ARG A 64 -1.39 4.91 8.25
N SER A 65 -2.35 5.81 8.00
CA SER A 65 -3.53 6.01 8.84
C SER A 65 -4.39 4.74 8.96
N LEU A 66 -4.61 4.06 7.83
CA LEU A 66 -5.33 2.77 7.78
C LEU A 66 -4.59 1.67 8.56
N ARG A 67 -3.26 1.66 8.52
CA ARG A 67 -2.45 0.67 9.27
C ARG A 67 -2.41 0.99 10.76
N LEU A 68 -2.32 2.27 11.13
CA LEU A 68 -2.37 2.71 12.54
C LEU A 68 -3.71 2.32 13.19
N SER A 69 -4.82 2.54 12.48
CA SER A 69 -6.16 2.17 12.96
C SER A 69 -6.33 0.65 13.09
N LYS A 70 -5.79 -0.15 12.14
CA LYS A 70 -5.77 -1.62 12.26
C LYS A 70 -4.83 -2.14 13.35
N GLY A 71 -3.75 -1.43 13.65
CA GLY A 71 -2.83 -1.77 14.74
C GLY A 71 -3.44 -1.57 16.13
N ALA A 72 -4.33 -0.57 16.28
CA ALA A 72 -5.04 -0.29 17.52
C ALA A 72 -6.05 -1.38 17.91
N GLU A 73 -6.56 -2.17 16.96
CA GLU A 73 -7.57 -3.21 17.22
C GLU A 73 -6.97 -4.54 17.72
N LYS A 74 -5.63 -4.70 17.73
CA LYS A 74 -4.95 -5.91 18.27
C LYS A 74 -4.50 -5.79 19.72
N ALA A 75 -4.87 -4.72 20.44
CA ALA A 75 -4.48 -4.50 21.83
C ALA A 75 -5.62 -4.68 22.85
N ARG A 76 -6.66 -5.46 22.55
CA ARG A 76 -7.77 -5.69 23.48
C ARG A 76 -8.10 -7.17 23.69
#